data_AF-A0A5J4QGQ8-F1
#
_entry.id   AF-A0A5J4QGQ8-F1
#
_cell.length_a   1.000
_cell.length_b   1.000
_cell.length_c   1.000
_cell.angle_alpha   90.00
_cell.angle_beta   90.00
_cell.angle_gamma   90.00
#
_symmetry.space_group_name_H-M   'P 1'
#
loop_
_entity.id
_entity.type
_entity.pdbx_description
1 polymer ?
#
loop_
_entity_poly.entity_id
_entity_poly.type
_entity_poly.pdbx_seq_one_letter_code
_entity_poly.pdbx_strand_id
1 'polypeptide(L)'
;MLAFVSVDKLTNELVAFRADKIKIPETIKGVQLNDQQKKDLSEGKAIYLENMLSKKNTPFNASIQVNADTRGLEFKFDNTLGQNQSQNRQQKDIPQTFRKQELSEEQQSSLSEGRTVYVSGLTDKNGKPYNGYITWNKENAKMDFMFPGAYKEALKNGTVTPDNNHKTQVAVNSEGKTTETTKNIKEPLDKGQTQPTEKQKEKQEEKQEQKTIQSRGHSM
;
A
#
# COMPACT_ATOMS: atom_id res chain seq x y z
N MET A 1 20.37 -44.55 19.98
CA MET A 1 18.92 -44.39 19.83
C MET A 1 18.65 -42.91 19.58
N LEU A 2 18.10 -42.55 18.42
CA LEU A 2 17.80 -41.15 18.11
C LEU A 2 16.42 -40.78 18.65
N ALA A 3 16.30 -39.58 19.20
CA ALA A 3 15.05 -39.05 19.72
C ALA A 3 14.89 -37.59 19.29
N PHE A 4 13.66 -37.20 18.99
CA PHE A 4 13.28 -35.80 18.86
C PHE A 4 12.94 -35.25 20.23
N VAL A 5 13.30 -34.00 20.48
CA VAL A 5 12.99 -33.29 21.71
C VAL A 5 12.16 -32.06 21.36
N SER A 6 11.10 -31.82 22.12
CA SER A 6 10.22 -30.65 21.96
C SER A 6 9.79 -30.15 23.33
N VAL A 7 9.26 -28.92 23.38
CA VAL A 7 8.71 -28.32 24.59
C VAL A 7 7.20 -28.53 24.59
N ASP A 8 6.64 -29.09 25.66
CA ASP A 8 5.20 -29.18 25.89
C ASP A 8 4.61 -27.77 26.00
N LYS A 9 3.52 -27.50 25.28
CA LYS A 9 2.96 -26.14 25.21
C LYS A 9 2.21 -25.70 26.46
N LEU A 10 1.72 -26.65 27.26
CA LEU A 10 0.93 -26.40 28.45
C LEU A 10 1.82 -26.27 29.69
N THR A 11 2.83 -27.13 29.82
CA THR A 11 3.69 -27.21 31.01
C THR A 11 5.09 -26.62 30.79
N ASN A 12 5.47 -26.33 29.54
CA ASN A 12 6.83 -25.91 29.16
C ASN A 12 7.93 -26.95 29.49
N GLU A 13 7.55 -28.21 29.60
CA GLU A 13 8.48 -29.31 29.90
C GLU A 13 9.12 -29.89 28.63
N LEU A 14 10.32 -30.47 28.77
CA LEU A 14 10.97 -31.16 27.66
C LEU A 14 10.39 -32.56 27.48
N VAL A 15 9.81 -32.80 26.30
CA VAL A 15 9.27 -34.10 25.88
C VAL A 15 10.21 -34.70 24.84
N ALA A 16 10.60 -35.96 25.06
CA ALA A 16 11.41 -36.72 24.12
C ALA A 16 10.62 -37.88 23.51
N PHE A 17 10.72 -38.07 22.20
CA PHE A 17 10.07 -39.16 21.49
C PHE A 17 11.03 -39.84 20.51
N ARG A 18 10.93 -41.16 20.39
CA ARG A 18 11.86 -41.94 19.53
C ARG A 18 11.68 -41.57 18.06
N ALA A 19 12.78 -41.30 17.38
CA ALA A 19 12.75 -40.84 15.99
C ALA A 19 12.20 -41.90 15.02
N ASP A 20 12.47 -43.19 15.29
CA ASP A 20 12.01 -44.33 14.48
C ASP A 20 10.49 -44.52 14.46
N LYS A 21 9.77 -43.94 15.42
CA LYS A 21 8.31 -44.01 15.51
C LYS A 21 7.60 -42.88 14.76
N ILE A 22 8.32 -41.85 14.31
CA ILE A 22 7.73 -40.73 13.56
C ILE A 22 7.84 -41.03 12.06
N LYS A 23 6.69 -41.02 11.39
CA LYS A 23 6.62 -41.24 9.93
C LYS A 23 6.56 -39.90 9.22
N ILE A 24 7.53 -39.64 8.35
CA ILE A 24 7.54 -38.48 7.45
C ILE A 24 6.90 -38.91 6.13
N PRO A 25 5.76 -38.32 5.71
CA PRO A 25 5.10 -38.66 4.46
C PRO A 25 5.86 -38.07 3.26
N GLU A 26 5.63 -38.63 2.06
CA GLU A 26 6.20 -38.07 0.82
C GLU A 26 5.50 -36.81 0.35
N THR A 27 4.24 -36.62 0.76
CA THR A 27 3.42 -35.47 0.38
C THR A 27 2.78 -34.88 1.62
N ILE A 28 2.88 -33.56 1.76
CA ILE A 28 2.24 -32.80 2.83
C ILE A 28 1.27 -31.82 2.19
N LYS A 29 -0.03 -31.98 2.48
CA LYS A 29 -1.09 -31.03 2.07
C LYS A 29 -1.06 -30.68 0.56
N GLY A 30 -0.78 -31.67 -0.29
CA GLY A 30 -0.72 -31.52 -1.75
C GLY A 30 0.65 -31.15 -2.32
N VAL A 31 1.64 -30.86 -1.46
CA VAL A 31 3.01 -30.55 -1.87
C VAL A 31 3.91 -31.77 -1.69
N GLN A 32 4.62 -32.18 -2.74
CA GLN A 32 5.56 -33.29 -2.70
C GLN A 32 6.91 -32.84 -2.12
N LEU A 33 7.44 -33.62 -1.18
CA LEU A 33 8.74 -33.36 -0.56
C LEU A 33 9.88 -33.90 -1.43
N ASN A 34 10.92 -33.10 -1.58
CA ASN A 34 12.19 -33.56 -2.14
C ASN A 34 13.03 -34.31 -1.09
N ASP A 35 14.07 -35.01 -1.54
CA ASP A 35 14.91 -35.84 -0.66
C ASP A 35 15.65 -35.02 0.41
N GLN A 36 16.02 -33.79 0.08
CA GLN A 36 16.67 -32.88 1.02
C GLN A 36 15.72 -32.45 2.14
N GLN A 37 14.47 -32.10 1.82
CA GLN A 37 13.42 -31.75 2.78
C GLN A 37 13.05 -32.93 3.67
N LYS A 38 12.96 -34.14 3.11
CA LYS A 38 12.76 -35.38 3.88
C LYS A 38 13.90 -35.60 4.86
N LYS A 39 15.15 -35.41 4.42
CA LYS A 39 16.35 -35.52 5.26
C LYS A 39 16.35 -34.48 6.37
N ASP A 40 16.08 -33.22 6.06
CA ASP A 40 16.04 -32.14 7.05
C ASP A 40 14.96 -32.39 8.11
N LEU A 41 13.76 -32.85 7.72
CA LEU A 41 12.73 -33.27 8.67
C LEU A 41 13.16 -34.47 9.52
N SER A 42 13.87 -35.44 8.93
CA SER A 42 14.39 -36.61 9.67
C SER A 42 15.47 -36.25 10.69
N GLU A 43 16.18 -35.15 10.45
CA GLU A 43 17.14 -34.54 11.39
C GLU A 43 16.47 -33.60 12.40
N GLY A 44 15.15 -33.38 12.29
CA GLY A 44 14.37 -32.53 13.20
C GLY A 44 14.44 -31.04 12.89
N LYS A 45 15.02 -30.67 11.74
CA LYS A 45 15.04 -29.29 11.26
C LYS A 45 13.67 -28.88 10.74
N ALA A 46 13.42 -27.58 10.78
CA ALA A 46 12.24 -27.01 10.15
C ALA A 46 12.48 -26.83 8.65
N ILE A 47 11.49 -27.17 7.83
CA ILE A 47 11.47 -26.88 6.40
C ILE A 47 10.32 -25.92 6.10
N TYR A 48 10.50 -25.01 5.14
CA TYR A 48 9.43 -24.13 4.70
C TYR A 48 8.79 -24.68 3.43
N LEU A 49 7.45 -24.80 3.44
CA LEU A 49 6.67 -25.23 2.28
C LEU A 49 5.64 -24.15 1.91
N GLU A 50 5.46 -23.99 0.60
CA GLU A 50 4.53 -23.03 0.00
C GLU A 50 3.41 -23.75 -0.76
N ASN A 51 2.30 -23.04 -0.99
CA ASN A 51 1.17 -23.50 -1.81
C ASN A 51 0.52 -24.81 -1.30
N MET A 52 0.57 -25.06 0.00
CA MET A 52 -0.14 -26.17 0.64
C MET A 52 -1.64 -25.92 0.68
N LEU A 53 -2.45 -26.96 0.54
CA LEU A 53 -3.91 -26.85 0.53
C LEU A 53 -4.53 -27.17 1.89
N SER A 54 -5.36 -26.25 2.38
CA SER A 54 -6.15 -26.47 3.59
C SER A 54 -7.31 -27.46 3.33
N LYS A 55 -8.00 -27.89 4.39
CA LYS A 55 -9.24 -28.69 4.25
C LYS A 55 -10.32 -27.99 3.41
N LYS A 56 -10.25 -26.66 3.28
CA LYS A 56 -11.16 -25.83 2.49
C LYS A 56 -10.59 -25.47 1.11
N ASN A 57 -9.54 -26.15 0.65
CA ASN A 57 -8.83 -25.86 -0.61
C ASN A 57 -8.26 -24.44 -0.72
N THR A 58 -7.98 -23.79 0.40
CA THR A 58 -7.29 -22.49 0.41
C THR A 58 -5.78 -22.73 0.45
N PRO A 59 -4.98 -22.11 -0.44
CA PRO A 59 -3.53 -22.21 -0.39
C PRO A 59 -2.99 -21.49 0.84
N PHE A 60 -1.97 -22.07 1.47
CA PHE A 60 -1.26 -21.48 2.59
C PHE A 60 0.19 -21.95 2.62
N ASN A 61 1.04 -21.18 3.30
CA ASN A 61 2.45 -21.48 3.49
C ASN A 61 2.72 -21.70 4.99
N ALA A 62 3.66 -22.57 5.34
CA ALA A 62 4.06 -22.78 6.72
C ALA A 62 5.44 -23.42 6.82
N SER A 63 6.11 -23.17 7.94
CA SER A 63 7.28 -23.94 8.36
C SER A 63 6.81 -25.22 9.04
N ILE A 64 7.35 -26.36 8.65
CA ILE A 64 6.99 -27.68 9.18
C ILE A 64 8.19 -28.23 9.94
N GLN A 65 7.94 -28.69 11.16
CA GLN A 65 8.96 -29.33 12.00
C GLN A 65 8.37 -30.55 12.69
N VAL A 66 9.22 -31.52 13.02
CA VAL A 66 8.83 -32.63 13.89
C VAL A 66 8.63 -32.13 15.32
N ASN A 67 7.53 -32.53 15.94
CA ASN A 67 7.19 -32.21 17.32
C ASN A 67 7.00 -33.53 18.11
N ALA A 68 7.79 -33.70 19.16
CA ALA A 68 7.82 -34.90 19.99
C ALA A 68 6.59 -35.05 20.89
N ASP A 69 5.99 -33.94 21.33
CA ASP A 69 4.77 -33.92 22.14
C ASP A 69 3.56 -34.41 21.33
N THR A 70 3.34 -33.81 20.16
CA THR A 70 2.29 -34.23 19.22
C THR A 70 2.62 -35.51 18.45
N ARG A 71 3.86 -36.03 18.60
CA ARG A 71 4.40 -37.24 17.97
C ARG A 71 4.32 -37.23 16.44
N GLY A 72 4.41 -36.05 15.84
CA GLY A 72 4.14 -35.86 14.42
C GLY A 72 4.72 -34.58 13.86
N LEU A 73 4.24 -34.19 12.68
CA LEU A 73 4.61 -32.94 12.03
C LEU A 73 3.73 -31.80 12.52
N GLU A 74 4.37 -30.73 12.96
CA GLU A 74 3.74 -29.51 13.40
C GLU A 74 3.91 -28.42 12.34
N PHE A 75 2.81 -27.72 12.05
CA PHE A 75 2.80 -26.54 11.21
C PHE A 75 3.01 -25.30 12.07
N LYS A 76 4.17 -24.69 11.93
CA LYS A 76 4.49 -23.37 12.45
C LYS A 76 4.15 -22.35 11.39
N PHE A 77 2.98 -21.76 11.56
CA PHE A 77 2.65 -20.54 10.87
C PHE A 77 3.44 -19.44 11.54
N ASP A 78 4.30 -18.75 10.79
CA ASP A 78 4.70 -17.43 11.23
C ASP A 78 3.41 -16.67 11.43
N ASN A 79 3.12 -16.27 12.66
CA ASN A 79 1.86 -15.61 13.04
C ASN A 79 1.68 -14.22 12.39
N THR A 80 2.46 -13.95 11.34
CA THR A 80 2.22 -12.97 10.28
C THR A 80 1.10 -13.39 9.32
N LEU A 81 0.60 -14.63 9.38
CA LEU A 81 -0.40 -15.19 8.46
C LEU A 81 -1.86 -14.94 8.87
N GLY A 82 -2.13 -13.75 9.43
CA GLY A 82 -3.37 -13.02 9.17
C GLY A 82 -3.27 -12.10 7.93
N GLN A 83 -2.15 -12.18 7.19
CA GLN A 83 -1.76 -11.17 6.22
C GLN A 83 -1.47 -11.81 4.86
N ASN A 84 -2.52 -12.22 4.14
CA ASN A 84 -2.49 -12.42 2.69
C ASN A 84 -2.39 -11.06 1.95
N GLN A 85 -1.52 -10.15 2.41
CA GLN A 85 -1.24 -8.85 1.79
C GLN A 85 0.05 -8.18 2.34
N SER A 86 1.14 -8.95 2.48
CA SER A 86 2.43 -8.43 3.01
C SER A 86 3.60 -8.62 2.06
N GLN A 87 3.43 -8.22 0.81
CA GLN A 87 4.57 -7.99 -0.07
C GLN A 87 5.17 -6.57 0.10
N ASN A 88 4.76 -5.82 1.13
CA ASN A 88 5.25 -4.46 1.39
C ASN A 88 5.68 -4.25 2.86
N ARG A 89 6.60 -5.08 3.36
CA ARG A 89 7.22 -4.91 4.70
C ARG A 89 8.25 -3.76 4.75
N GLN A 90 7.99 -2.66 4.04
CA GLN A 90 8.61 -1.35 4.32
C GLN A 90 7.57 -0.27 4.68
N GLN A 91 6.27 -0.61 4.70
CA GLN A 91 5.17 0.35 4.90
C GLN A 91 4.33 0.05 6.15
N LYS A 92 4.93 -0.55 7.20
CA LYS A 92 4.17 -1.15 8.31
C LYS A 92 3.62 -0.15 9.35
N ASP A 93 4.02 1.12 9.30
CA ASP A 93 3.55 2.09 10.28
C ASP A 93 2.36 2.92 9.78
N ILE A 94 2.15 3.01 8.46
CA ILE A 94 1.19 3.96 7.88
C ILE A 94 -0.13 3.27 7.57
N PRO A 95 -1.26 3.70 8.18
CA PRO A 95 -2.58 3.20 7.84
C PRO A 95 -2.88 3.33 6.34
N GLN A 96 -3.46 2.28 5.76
CA GLN A 96 -3.93 2.29 4.36
C GLN A 96 -5.14 3.21 4.13
N THR A 97 -5.82 3.63 5.20
CA THR A 97 -6.99 4.49 5.12
C THR A 97 -6.89 5.67 6.07
N PHE A 98 -7.45 6.81 5.67
CA PHE A 98 -7.61 7.99 6.50
C PHE A 98 -9.06 8.47 6.45
N ARG A 99 -9.75 8.46 7.60
CA ARG A 99 -11.18 8.87 7.72
C ARG A 99 -12.09 8.19 6.67
N LYS A 100 -11.93 6.88 6.48
CA LYS A 100 -12.64 6.04 5.49
C LYS A 100 -12.28 6.31 4.03
N GLN A 101 -11.27 7.14 3.76
CA GLN A 101 -10.71 7.32 2.42
C GLN A 101 -9.48 6.42 2.25
N GLU A 102 -9.42 5.69 1.15
CA GLU A 102 -8.27 4.84 0.81
C GLU A 102 -7.08 5.68 0.33
N LEU A 103 -5.88 5.33 0.79
CA LEU A 103 -4.63 5.95 0.36
C LEU A 103 -3.93 5.07 -0.68
N SER A 104 -3.49 5.65 -1.79
CA SER A 104 -2.71 4.92 -2.79
C SER A 104 -1.33 4.53 -2.24
N GLU A 105 -0.69 3.55 -2.87
CA GLU A 105 0.67 3.12 -2.49
C GLU A 105 1.69 4.27 -2.55
N GLU A 106 1.56 5.17 -3.53
CA GLU A 106 2.40 6.37 -3.67
C GLU A 106 2.19 7.37 -2.53
N GLN A 107 0.95 7.54 -2.10
CA GLN A 107 0.60 8.40 -0.97
C GLN A 107 1.18 7.83 0.32
N GLN A 108 1.05 6.52 0.54
CA GLN A 108 1.62 5.84 1.69
C GLN A 108 3.16 5.91 1.68
N SER A 109 3.80 5.77 0.52
CA SER A 109 5.26 5.95 0.38
C SER A 109 5.67 7.37 0.75
N SER A 110 4.98 8.37 0.21
CA SER A 110 5.28 9.77 0.49
C SER A 110 5.12 10.12 1.96
N LEU A 111 4.08 9.59 2.61
CA LEU A 111 3.87 9.73 4.05
C LEU A 111 4.97 9.04 4.86
N SER A 112 5.47 7.88 4.41
CA SER A 112 6.57 7.15 5.08
C SER A 112 7.88 7.91 5.06
N GLU A 113 8.06 8.73 4.03
CA GLU A 113 9.20 9.63 3.87
C GLU A 113 9.02 10.95 4.63
N GLY A 114 7.91 11.12 5.36
CA GLY A 114 7.59 12.35 6.11
C GLY A 114 7.07 13.48 5.22
N ARG A 115 6.68 13.19 3.98
CA ARG A 115 6.06 14.18 3.09
C ARG A 115 4.58 14.34 3.40
N THR A 116 4.07 15.49 2.98
CA THR A 116 2.68 15.90 3.15
C THR A 116 1.94 15.64 1.86
N VAL A 117 0.84 14.90 1.96
CA VAL A 117 0.06 14.39 0.82
C VAL A 117 -1.32 15.03 0.80
N TYR A 118 -1.79 15.39 -0.39
CA TYR A 118 -3.17 15.86 -0.57
C TYR A 118 -4.18 14.71 -0.59
N VAL A 119 -5.29 14.89 0.13
CA VAL A 119 -6.42 13.96 0.18
C VAL A 119 -7.73 14.71 -0.07
N SER A 120 -8.56 14.15 -0.93
CA SER A 120 -9.88 14.69 -1.28
C SER A 120 -10.98 13.67 -0.99
N GLY A 121 -12.24 14.11 -0.95
CA GLY A 121 -13.38 13.22 -0.70
C GLY A 121 -13.59 12.83 0.77
N LEU A 122 -12.97 13.57 1.70
CA LEU A 122 -13.20 13.37 3.13
C LEU A 122 -14.60 13.85 3.48
N THR A 123 -15.26 13.20 4.44
CA THR A 123 -16.63 13.54 4.84
C THR A 123 -16.66 14.06 6.28
N ASP A 124 -17.34 15.17 6.53
CA ASP A 124 -17.46 15.75 7.87
C ASP A 124 -18.56 15.05 8.69
N LYS A 125 -18.76 15.47 9.94
CA LYS A 125 -19.83 14.90 10.79
C LYS A 125 -21.24 15.11 10.21
N ASN A 126 -21.41 16.11 9.33
CA ASN A 126 -22.67 16.47 8.69
C ASN A 126 -22.81 15.88 7.29
N GLY A 127 -21.89 15.01 6.85
CA GLY A 127 -21.92 14.44 5.50
C GLY A 127 -21.37 15.36 4.40
N LYS A 128 -20.85 16.54 4.73
CA LYS A 128 -20.30 17.48 3.74
C LYS A 128 -18.89 17.03 3.33
N PRO A 129 -18.60 16.97 2.01
CA PRO A 129 -17.27 16.63 1.54
C PRO A 129 -16.30 17.79 1.76
N TYR A 130 -15.07 17.48 2.16
CA TYR A 130 -13.96 18.42 2.24
C TYR A 130 -12.66 17.75 1.82
N ASN A 131 -11.61 18.57 1.67
CA ASN A 131 -10.29 18.18 1.23
C ASN A 131 -9.24 18.80 2.16
N GLY A 132 -8.03 18.25 2.11
CA GLY A 132 -6.90 18.81 2.84
C GLY A 132 -5.65 17.99 2.64
N TYR A 133 -4.70 18.21 3.53
CA TYR A 133 -3.37 17.64 3.48
C TYR A 133 -3.15 16.79 4.72
N ILE A 134 -2.46 15.67 4.56
CA ILE A 134 -2.09 14.80 5.66
C ILE A 134 -0.58 14.59 5.72
N THR A 135 -0.07 14.42 6.93
CA THR A 135 1.34 14.12 7.21
C THR A 135 1.40 13.01 8.23
N TRP A 136 2.38 12.11 8.09
CA TRP A 136 2.61 11.05 9.06
C TRP A 136 3.57 11.50 10.16
N ASN A 137 3.07 11.53 11.39
CA ASN A 137 3.88 11.79 12.57
C ASN A 137 4.44 10.46 13.11
N LYS A 138 5.74 10.26 12.91
CA LYS A 138 6.44 9.02 13.28
C LYS A 138 6.58 8.83 14.79
N GLU A 139 6.57 9.91 15.58
CA GLU A 139 6.80 9.84 17.02
C GLU A 139 5.57 9.27 17.76
N ASN A 140 4.38 9.60 17.29
CA ASN A 140 3.12 9.18 17.90
C ASN A 140 2.27 8.25 17.00
N ALA A 141 2.84 7.81 15.87
CA ALA A 141 2.20 6.96 14.88
C ALA A 141 0.80 7.45 14.47
N LYS A 142 0.68 8.75 14.17
CA LYS A 142 -0.60 9.41 13.87
C LYS A 142 -0.56 10.18 12.56
N MET A 143 -1.71 10.20 11.88
CA MET A 143 -1.97 11.09 10.76
C MET A 143 -2.39 12.48 11.27
N ASP A 144 -1.58 13.49 10.98
CA ASP A 144 -1.95 14.88 11.18
C ASP A 144 -2.62 15.43 9.93
N PHE A 145 -3.68 16.22 10.10
CA PHE A 145 -4.46 16.80 9.01
C PHE A 145 -4.40 18.32 9.04
N MET A 146 -4.26 18.92 7.86
CA MET A 146 -4.18 20.35 7.66
C MET A 146 -5.13 20.79 6.55
N PHE A 147 -5.88 21.86 6.78
CA PHE A 147 -6.64 22.51 5.71
C PHE A 147 -5.70 23.25 4.75
N PRO A 148 -6.13 23.52 3.50
CA PRO A 148 -5.29 24.20 2.51
C PRO A 148 -4.68 25.53 2.95
N GLY A 149 -5.40 26.31 3.77
CA GLY A 149 -4.87 27.55 4.36
C GLY A 149 -3.66 27.29 5.26
N ALA A 150 -3.82 26.40 6.25
CA ALA A 150 -2.76 26.05 7.20
C ALA A 150 -1.57 25.37 6.50
N TYR A 151 -1.83 24.54 5.48
CA TYR A 151 -0.78 23.93 4.68
C TYR A 151 0.07 24.97 3.93
N LYS A 152 -0.56 26.00 3.35
CA LYS A 152 0.14 27.09 2.66
C LYS A 152 1.07 27.85 3.61
N GLU A 153 0.62 28.10 4.85
CA GLU A 153 1.44 28.75 5.87
C GLU A 153 2.60 27.86 6.33
N ALA A 154 2.34 26.59 6.57
CA ALA A 154 3.37 25.61 6.93
C ALA A 154 4.42 25.44 5.84
N LEU A 155 4.01 25.44 4.56
CA LEU A 155 4.92 25.37 3.43
C LEU A 155 5.83 26.60 3.36
N LYS A 156 5.28 27.80 3.60
CA LYS A 156 6.08 29.05 3.69
C LYS A 156 7.07 29.03 4.84
N ASN A 157 6.69 28.42 5.96
CA ASN A 157 7.52 28.32 7.16
C ASN A 157 8.49 27.13 7.12
N GLY A 158 8.46 26.31 6.06
CA GLY A 158 9.31 25.14 5.91
C GLY A 158 9.03 24.01 6.91
N THR A 159 7.86 24.01 7.56
CA THR A 159 7.49 23.00 8.57
C THR A 159 6.88 21.74 7.96
N VAL A 160 6.57 21.77 6.65
CA VAL A 160 6.06 20.63 5.89
C VAL A 160 6.85 20.46 4.60
N THR A 161 7.04 19.20 4.19
CA THR A 161 7.65 18.86 2.90
C THR A 161 6.56 18.35 1.97
N PRO A 162 6.33 18.94 0.79
CA PRO A 162 5.32 18.48 -0.17
C PRO A 162 5.69 17.12 -0.78
N ASP A 163 4.71 16.31 -1.14
CA ASP A 163 4.94 15.05 -1.86
C ASP A 163 5.32 15.24 -3.34
N ASN A 164 5.85 14.19 -3.97
CA ASN A 164 6.31 14.27 -5.37
C ASN A 164 5.15 14.56 -6.33
N ASN A 165 3.93 14.08 -6.04
CA ASN A 165 2.74 14.36 -6.83
C ASN A 165 2.24 15.81 -6.65
N HIS A 166 2.72 16.54 -5.62
CA HIS A 166 2.45 17.96 -5.44
C HIS A 166 3.13 18.84 -6.50
N LYS A 167 4.27 18.44 -7.06
CA LYS A 167 4.94 19.22 -8.13
C LYS A 167 4.05 19.36 -9.37
N THR A 168 3.20 18.37 -9.63
CA THR A 168 2.32 18.36 -10.81
C THR A 168 1.01 19.13 -10.59
N GLN A 169 0.58 19.35 -9.34
CA GLN A 169 -0.71 19.98 -9.03
C GLN A 169 -0.59 21.48 -8.65
N VAL A 170 0.53 21.90 -8.03
CA VAL A 170 0.78 23.33 -7.73
C VAL A 170 1.07 24.12 -9.02
N ALA A 171 1.72 23.49 -10.00
CA ALA A 171 1.99 24.07 -11.31
C ALA A 171 0.71 24.47 -12.07
N VAL A 172 -0.36 23.68 -11.93
CA VAL A 172 -1.62 23.92 -12.67
C VAL A 172 -2.62 24.80 -11.95
N ASN A 173 -2.62 24.89 -10.62
CA ASN A 173 -3.70 25.57 -9.89
C ASN A 173 -3.30 26.73 -8.97
N SER A 174 -2.01 26.98 -8.70
CA SER A 174 -1.63 28.04 -7.75
C SER A 174 -0.70 29.13 -8.27
N GLU A 175 0.05 28.93 -9.34
CA GLU A 175 1.04 29.93 -9.80
C GLU A 175 0.85 30.45 -11.22
N GLY A 176 -0.17 30.00 -11.97
CA GLY A 176 -0.38 30.47 -13.34
C GLY A 176 0.79 30.20 -14.29
N LYS A 177 1.70 29.27 -13.96
CA LYS A 177 2.83 28.88 -14.82
C LYS A 177 2.41 27.75 -15.74
N THR A 178 1.96 28.15 -16.92
CA THR A 178 1.60 27.30 -18.06
C THR A 178 2.80 26.48 -18.55
N THR A 179 2.63 25.18 -18.77
CA THR A 179 3.45 24.42 -19.73
C THR A 179 3.04 24.84 -21.15
N GLU A 180 3.93 24.70 -22.14
CA GLU A 180 3.67 25.17 -23.53
C GLU A 180 2.35 24.67 -24.14
N THR A 181 1.82 23.53 -23.68
CA THR A 181 0.57 22.92 -24.16
C THR A 181 -0.71 23.45 -23.49
N THR A 182 -0.61 24.28 -22.44
CA THR A 182 -1.78 24.83 -21.70
C THR A 182 -1.85 26.35 -21.74
N LYS A 183 -0.93 27.02 -22.45
CA LYS A 183 -0.74 28.48 -22.47
C LYS A 183 -1.99 29.32 -22.79
N ASN A 184 -2.97 28.78 -23.51
CA ASN A 184 -4.12 29.57 -24.00
C ASN A 184 -5.48 29.11 -23.47
N ILE A 185 -5.51 28.25 -22.46
CA ILE A 185 -6.76 27.67 -21.98
C ILE A 185 -7.36 28.53 -20.87
N LYS A 186 -8.50 29.16 -21.17
CA LYS A 186 -9.22 30.03 -20.22
C LYS A 186 -10.14 29.27 -19.27
N GLU A 187 -10.46 28.02 -19.58
CA GLU A 187 -11.29 27.16 -18.73
C GLU A 187 -10.40 26.16 -17.99
N PRO A 188 -10.57 25.99 -16.67
CA PRO A 188 -9.81 25.01 -15.90
C PRO A 188 -10.10 23.59 -16.40
N LEU A 189 -9.08 22.73 -16.36
CA LEU A 189 -9.21 21.31 -16.66
C LEU A 189 -10.02 20.62 -15.56
N ASP A 190 -10.83 19.63 -15.95
CA ASP A 190 -11.57 18.83 -14.98
C ASP A 190 -10.63 17.88 -14.22
N LYS A 191 -11.05 17.46 -13.02
CA LYS A 191 -10.25 16.59 -12.15
C LYS A 191 -9.93 15.26 -12.86
N GLY A 192 -8.64 14.93 -12.99
CA GLY A 192 -8.17 13.71 -13.65
C GLY A 192 -7.80 13.88 -15.13
N GLN A 193 -7.97 15.08 -15.68
CA GLN A 193 -7.68 15.40 -17.07
C GLN A 193 -6.23 15.90 -17.23
N THR A 194 -5.42 15.21 -18.05
CA THR A 194 -4.01 15.59 -18.31
C THR A 194 -3.84 16.44 -19.58
N GLN A 195 -4.87 16.51 -20.44
CA GLN A 195 -4.89 17.29 -21.68
C GLN A 195 -6.29 17.85 -21.97
N PRO A 196 -6.43 18.97 -22.70
CA PRO A 196 -7.72 19.59 -23.00
C PRO A 196 -8.58 18.68 -23.86
N THR A 197 -9.87 18.58 -23.53
CA THR A 197 -10.83 17.77 -24.29
C THR A 197 -11.08 18.44 -25.64
N GLU A 198 -11.37 17.69 -26.70
CA GLU A 198 -11.68 18.25 -28.04
C GLU A 198 -12.75 19.34 -27.99
N LYS A 199 -13.80 19.15 -27.17
CA LYS A 199 -14.85 20.16 -26.93
C LYS A 199 -14.33 21.48 -26.35
N GLN A 200 -13.24 21.44 -25.57
CA GLN A 200 -12.60 22.63 -25.01
C GLN A 200 -11.65 23.28 -26.01
N LYS A 201 -11.12 22.52 -26.99
CA LYS A 201 -10.33 23.05 -28.10
C LYS A 201 -11.21 23.74 -29.14
N GLU A 202 -12.30 23.10 -29.57
CA GLU A 202 -13.26 23.69 -30.53
C GLU A 202 -13.86 25.01 -30.02
N LYS A 203 -14.29 25.07 -28.75
CA LYS A 203 -14.81 26.32 -28.14
C LYS A 203 -13.79 27.45 -28.08
N GLN A 204 -12.50 27.11 -28.14
CA GLN A 204 -11.40 28.06 -28.06
C GLN A 204 -11.02 28.58 -29.45
N GLU A 205 -11.11 27.71 -30.46
CA GLU A 205 -10.97 28.06 -31.88
C GLU A 205 -12.16 28.94 -32.35
N GLU A 206 -13.40 28.59 -32.03
CA GLU A 206 -14.59 29.41 -32.35
C GLU A 206 -14.52 30.82 -31.71
N LYS A 207 -14.01 30.92 -30.48
CA LYS A 207 -13.81 32.22 -29.79
C LYS A 207 -12.64 33.03 -30.34
N GLN A 208 -11.64 32.39 -30.94
CA GLN A 208 -10.55 33.09 -31.63
C GLN A 208 -10.97 33.55 -33.02
N GLU A 209 -11.73 32.75 -33.77
CA GLU A 209 -12.31 33.16 -35.05
C GLU A 209 -13.27 34.34 -34.90
N GLN A 210 -14.19 34.31 -33.92
CA GLN A 210 -15.11 35.42 -33.66
C GLN A 210 -14.39 36.74 -33.31
N LYS A 211 -13.25 36.67 -32.59
CA LYS A 211 -12.42 37.85 -32.30
C LYS A 211 -11.66 38.38 -33.51
N THR A 212 -11.30 37.50 -34.44
CA THR A 212 -10.57 37.88 -35.66
C THR A 212 -11.51 38.49 -36.72
N ILE A 213 -12.79 38.10 -36.71
CA ILE A 213 -13.82 38.65 -37.59
C ILE A 213 -14.27 40.05 -37.11
N GLN A 214 -14.38 40.27 -35.79
CA GLN A 214 -14.75 41.58 -35.23
C GLN A 214 -13.66 42.66 -35.36
N SER A 215 -12.39 42.28 -35.42
CA SER A 215 -11.27 43.24 -35.56
C SER A 215 -11.02 43.72 -36.99
N ARG A 216 -11.58 43.07 -38.01
CA ARG A 216 -11.48 43.48 -39.43
C ARG A 216 -12.60 44.44 -39.89
N GLY A 217 -13.62 44.69 -39.07
CA GLY A 217 -14.77 45.54 -39.42
C GLY A 217 -14.67 47.01 -38.99
N HIS A 218 -13.57 47.46 -38.39
CA HIS A 218 -13.45 48.81 -37.83
C HIS A 218 -12.35 49.68 -38.49
N SER A 219 -11.98 49.37 -39.72
CA SER A 219 -11.15 50.26 -40.54
C SER A 219 -11.81 50.47 -41.89
N MET A 220 -12.69 51.48 -41.94
CA MET A 220 -12.93 52.36 -43.08
C MET A 220 -13.55 53.65 -42.56
#